data_AF-A0A1A9VPL0-F1
#
_entry.id   AF-A0A1A9VPL0-F1
#
_cell.length_a   1.000
_cell.length_b   1.000
_cell.length_c   1.000
_cell.angle_alpha   90.00
_cell.angle_beta   90.00
_cell.angle_gamma   90.00
#
_symmetry.space_group_name_H-M   'P 1'
#
loop_
_entity.id
_entity.type
_entity.pdbx_description
1 polymer ?
#
loop_
_entity_poly.entity_id
_entity_poly.type
_entity_poly.pdbx_seq_one_letter_code
_entity_poly.pdbx_strand_id
1 'polypeptide(L)' 'MSCTGIFIITSCNWTEEELINVFQNLFTKYYTIPTPSFKFGGKIGNLLFNCIHYLNHIRNEKL' A
#
# COMPACT_ATOMS: atom_id res chain seq x y z
N MET A 1 -17.35 -3.96 -18.42
CA MET A 1 -16.57 -3.26 -17.38
C MET A 1 -15.67 -4.28 -16.71
N SER A 2 -14.35 -4.14 -16.77
CA SER A 2 -13.45 -5.02 -16.01
C SER A 2 -13.43 -4.57 -14.56
N CYS A 3 -14.15 -5.28 -13.69
CA CYS A 3 -14.49 -4.78 -12.35
C CYS A 3 -13.40 -4.95 -11.28
N THR A 4 -12.16 -5.31 -11.63
CA THR A 4 -11.11 -5.59 -10.63
C THR A 4 -9.84 -4.80 -10.94
N GLY A 5 -9.77 -3.57 -10.43
CA GLY A 5 -8.56 -2.75 -10.47
C GLY A 5 -7.71 -2.94 -9.21
N ILE A 6 -6.38 -2.90 -9.37
CA ILE A 6 -5.41 -2.90 -8.27
C ILE A 6 -4.89 -1.47 -8.11
N PHE A 7 -4.88 -0.97 -6.88
CA PHE A 7 -4.26 0.31 -6.52
C PHE A 7 -2.92 0.02 -5.82
N ILE A 8 -1.84 0.63 -6.30
CA ILE A 8 -0.48 0.46 -5.76
C ILE A 8 0.02 1.84 -5.32
N ILE A 9 0.48 1.95 -4.06
CA ILE A 9 1.05 3.18 -3.52
C ILE A 9 2.41 2.92 -2.90
N THR A 10 3.39 3.78 -3.19
CA THR A 10 4.71 3.82 -2.54
C THR A 10 4.84 5.09 -1.73
N SER A 11 5.09 4.97 -0.42
CA SER A 11 5.34 6.14 0.44
C SER A 11 6.55 5.91 1.34
N CYS A 12 7.31 6.97 1.57
CA CYS A 12 8.32 7.09 2.62
C CYS A 12 7.92 8.06 3.74
N ASN A 13 6.80 8.78 3.57
CA ASN A 13 6.32 9.80 4.50
C ASN A 13 5.29 9.26 5.51
N TRP A 14 4.63 8.16 5.17
CA TRP A 14 3.58 7.55 5.97
C TRP A 14 3.92 6.10 6.30
N THR A 15 3.61 5.71 7.52
CA THR A 15 3.61 4.32 7.97
C THR A 15 2.53 3.52 7.25
N GLU A 16 2.65 2.20 7.28
CA GLU A 16 1.66 1.32 6.67
C GLU A 16 0.26 1.52 7.28
N GLU A 17 0.19 1.67 8.61
CA GLU A 17 -1.06 1.85 9.36
C GLU A 17 -1.76 3.17 9.00
N GLU A 18 -1.01 4.26 8.82
CA GLU A 18 -1.57 5.55 8.38
C GLU A 18 -2.18 5.44 6.98
N LEU A 19 -1.50 4.75 6.06
CA LEU A 19 -2.02 4.54 4.70
C LEU A 19 -3.28 3.67 4.74
N ILE A 20 -3.31 2.60 5.54
CA ILE A 20 -4.51 1.78 5.74
C ILE A 20 -5.66 2.66 6.24
N ASN A 21 -5.42 3.49 7.25
CA ASN A 21 -6.45 4.36 7.83
C ASN A 21 -7.00 5.40 6.83
N VAL A 22 -6.15 5.95 5.95
CA VAL A 22 -6.57 6.90 4.90
C VAL A 22 -7.43 6.21 3.83
N PHE A 23 -7.06 4.99 3.42
CA PHE A 23 -7.68 4.33 2.26
C PHE A 23 -8.77 3.30 2.62
N GLN A 24 -8.96 2.94 3.89
CA GLN A 24 -9.88 1.89 4.34
C GLN A 24 -11.34 2.01 3.84
N ASN A 25 -11.81 3.22 3.54
CA ASN A 25 -13.18 3.46 3.09
C ASN A 25 -13.41 3.13 1.61
N LEU A 26 -12.33 3.06 0.81
CA LEU A 26 -12.39 2.85 -0.64
C LEU A 26 -11.70 1.55 -1.05
N PHE A 27 -10.71 1.14 -0.27
CA PHE A 27 -9.83 0.05 -0.61
C PHE A 27 -9.56 -0.85 0.59
N THR A 28 -9.43 -2.16 0.32
CA THR A 28 -8.93 -3.12 1.31
C THR A 28 -7.46 -3.42 1.03
N LYS A 29 -6.60 -3.36 2.06
CA LYS A 29 -5.19 -3.78 1.94
C LYS A 29 -5.13 -5.24 1.52
N TYR A 30 -4.40 -5.50 0.45
CA TYR A 30 -4.12 -6.83 -0.08
C TYR A 30 -2.75 -7.35 0.36
N TYR A 31 -1.68 -6.58 0.13
CA TYR A 31 -0.31 -7.02 0.40
C TYR A 31 0.65 -5.83 0.54
N THR A 32 1.75 -6.01 1.28
CA THR A 32 2.86 -5.05 1.31
C THR A 32 4.07 -5.68 0.63
N ILE A 33 4.61 -5.07 -0.43
CA ILE A 33 5.83 -5.55 -1.06
C ILE A 33 7.02 -5.24 -0.14
N PRO A 34 7.80 -6.25 0.28
CA PRO A 34 9.01 -6.01 1.06
C PRO A 34 10.03 -5.26 0.21
N THR A 35 10.57 -4.17 0.74
CA THR A 35 11.64 -3.41 0.09
C THR A 35 13.00 -3.71 0.71
N PRO A 36 14.06 -3.80 -0.11
CA PRO A 36 15.38 -4.14 0.39
C PRO A 36 15.88 -3.03 1.33
N SER A 37 16.27 -3.41 2.55
CA SER A 37 17.01 -2.51 3.43
C SER A 37 18.49 -2.56 3.07
N PHE A 38 19.06 -1.40 2.74
CA PHE A 38 20.50 -1.31 2.46
C PHE A 38 21.25 -0.97 3.75
N LYS A 39 22.24 -1.79 4.11
CA LYS A 39 23.11 -1.54 5.26
C LYS A 39 24.50 -1.13 4.77
N PHE A 40 24.97 0.04 5.18
CA PHE A 40 26.32 0.51 4.83
C PHE A 40 27.05 1.00 6.09
N GLY A 41 28.23 0.45 6.36
CA GLY A 41 29.07 0.84 7.50
C GLY A 41 28.41 0.63 8.88
N GLY A 42 27.55 -0.41 9.02
CA GLY A 42 26.82 -0.68 10.26
C GLY A 42 25.58 0.20 10.49
N LYS A 43 25.32 1.18 9.61
CA LYS A 43 24.10 1.99 9.61
C LYS A 43 23.12 1.44 8.58
N ILE A 44 21.88 1.21 9.01
CA ILE A 44 20.78 0.82 8.13
C ILE A 44 20.25 2.09 7.48
N GLY A 45 20.47 2.24 6.18
CA GLY A 45 19.79 3.26 5.39
C GLY A 45 18.38 2.77 5.11
N ASN A 46 17.39 3.37 5.78
CA ASN A 46 16.00 3.09 5.49
C ASN A 46 15.61 3.78 4.18
N LEU A 47 15.81 3.11 3.05
CA LEU A 47 15.00 3.33 1.86
C LEU A 47 13.64 2.67 2.10
N LEU A 48 12.90 3.17 3.10
CA LEU A 48 11.56 2.70 3.41
C LEU A 48 10.63 3.20 2.29
N PHE A 49 10.46 2.37 1.27
CA PHE A 49 9.35 2.50 0.36
C PHE A 49 8.34 1.44 0.79
N ASN A 50 7.26 1.88 1.45
CA ASN A 50 6.14 0.99 1.73
C ASN A 50 5.29 0.94 0.47
N CYS A 51 5.40 -0.17 -0.26
CA CYS A 51 4.57 -0.42 -1.43
C CYS A 51 3.35 -1.25 -1.00
N ILE A 52 2.19 -0.62 -0.88
CA ILE A 52 0.95 -1.26 -0.43
C ILE A 52 0.05 -1.50 -1.64
N HIS A 53 -0.45 -2.73 -1.75
CA HIS A 53 -1.40 -3.14 -2.75
C HIS A 53 -2.80 -3.13 -2.15
N TYR A 54 -3.73 -2.57 -2.89
CA TYR A 54 -5.11 -2.37 -2.48
C TYR A 54 -6.05 -2.94 -3.54
N LEU A 55 -7.10 -3.62 -3.11
CA LEU A 55 -8.20 -4.04 -3.97
C LEU A 55 -9.35 -3.04 -3.85
N ASN A 56 -9.89 -2.62 -5.00
CA ASN A 56 -11.03 -1.73 -5.03
C ASN A 56 -12.29 -2.45 -4.54
N HIS A 57 -13.07 -1.79 -3.68
CA HIS A 57 -14.42 -2.26 -3.42
C HIS A 57 -15.28 -2.02 -4.66
N ILE A 58 -15.69 -3.08 -5.35
CA ILE A 58 -16.83 -2.99 -6.26
C ILE A 58 -18.03 -2.66 -5.36
N ARG A 59 -18.42 -1.38 -5.31
CA ARG A 59 -19.77 -1.03 -4.86
C ARG A 59 -20.70 -1.77 -5.79
N ASN A 60 -21.37 -2.80 -5.28
CA ASN A 60 -22.60 -3.27 -5.89
C ASN A 60 -23.52 -2.05 -5.94
N GLU A 61 -23.62 -1.41 -7.10
CA GLU A 61 -24.73 -0.54 -7.39
C GLU A 61 -25.96 -1.45 -7.34
N LYS A 62 -26.65 -1.42 -6.19
CA LYS A 62 -28.01 -1.93 -6.11
C LYS A 62 -28.82 -1.10 -7.12
N LEU A 63 -29.10 -1.70 -8.28
CA LEU A 63 -30.25 -1.37 -9.12
C LEU A 63 -31.54 -1.63 -8.32
#